data_AF-A0A7Z9Y2A3-F1
#
_entry.id   AF-A0A7Z9Y2A3-F1
#
_cell.length_a   1.000
_cell.length_b   1.000
_cell.length_c   1.000
_cell.angle_alpha   90.00
_cell.angle_beta   90.00
_cell.angle_gamma   90.00
#
_symmetry.space_group_name_H-M   'P 1'
#
loop_
_entity.id
_entity.type
_entity.pdbx_description
1 polymer ?
#
loop_
_entity_poly.entity_id
_entity_poly.type
_entity_poly.pdbx_seq_one_letter_code
_entity_poly.pdbx_strand_id
1 'polypeptide(L)'
;MNVTPSPRHPVTLSNKWLYAFSLSAGLGVTHHPLTVMGFLAYAAFIVGVRPSILRDWKTILKMVLFALLGLSVWLYFPIRSPMEPAFGPSTMNTLNGFLDHVLARGLTESLPYFTLAEQPGRALVFWTLLRLQYSLPVIALALVPLGWGIKQAFTTRANWRQWGQSPLAPLFLYGLTFLSFYAFVISLRAQDIMAYANGLFLLVGMMAGIGLFFILIAMQRNRIFSKNPVSPVLIILAFLVGPIWQVVQNAPRISLREYDEGQAYIDDVFSYFAGKGEDAVLLNDWEHMTPLWYVRYVEESQVLLKALKATQAKITVFLLVIVTLVLVMG
;
A
#
# COMPACT_ATOMS: atom_id res chain seq x y z
N MET A 1 -32.36 -9.94 36.07
CA MET A 1 -31.01 -9.67 36.60
C MET A 1 -30.59 -8.29 36.14
N ASN A 2 -30.59 -7.31 37.04
CA ASN A 2 -30.06 -5.97 36.76
C ASN A 2 -28.53 -6.06 36.78
N VAL A 3 -27.93 -6.15 35.58
CA VAL A 3 -26.48 -5.98 35.44
C VAL A 3 -26.21 -4.50 35.63
N THR A 4 -25.79 -4.12 36.84
CA THR A 4 -25.20 -2.81 37.09
C THR A 4 -24.00 -2.66 36.16
N PRO A 5 -23.95 -1.62 35.30
CA PRO A 5 -22.80 -1.41 34.42
C PRO A 5 -21.57 -1.18 35.30
N SER A 6 -20.56 -2.04 35.13
CA SER A 6 -19.25 -1.88 35.75
C SER A 6 -18.76 -0.44 35.56
N PRO A 7 -18.18 0.20 36.59
CA PRO A 7 -17.54 1.50 36.42
C PRO A 7 -16.55 1.40 35.27
N ARG A 8 -16.69 2.28 34.26
CA ARG A 8 -15.79 2.32 33.11
C ARG A 8 -14.38 2.58 33.65
N HIS A 9 -13.48 1.62 33.50
CA HIS A 9 -12.08 1.83 33.83
C HIS A 9 -11.59 3.07 33.07
N PRO A 10 -11.00 4.06 33.74
CA PRO A 10 -10.38 5.17 33.05
C PRO A 10 -9.27 4.58 32.16
N VAL A 11 -9.47 4.63 30.84
CA VAL A 11 -8.44 4.25 29.88
C VAL A 11 -7.27 5.21 30.13
N THR A 12 -6.22 4.74 30.78
CA THR A 12 -4.97 5.47 30.85
C THR A 12 -4.43 5.51 29.43
N LEU A 13 -4.49 6.68 28.80
CA LEU A 13 -4.01 6.88 27.43
C LEU A 13 -2.50 6.63 27.40
N SER A 14 -2.11 5.41 27.03
CA SER A 14 -0.71 5.03 26.92
C SER A 14 -0.09 5.70 25.71
N ASN A 15 0.87 6.58 25.95
CA ASN A 15 1.65 7.22 24.88
C ASN A 15 2.42 6.20 24.01
N LYS A 16 2.62 4.96 24.48
CA LYS A 16 3.32 3.90 23.72
C LYS A 16 2.67 3.66 22.36
N TRP A 17 1.34 3.69 22.29
CA TRP A 17 0.61 3.50 21.03
C TRP A 17 0.73 4.68 20.09
N LEU A 18 0.86 5.91 20.60
CA LEU A 18 1.16 7.09 19.77
C LEU A 18 2.56 6.97 19.16
N TYR A 19 3.55 6.50 19.92
CA TYR A 19 4.91 6.31 19.43
C TYR A 19 5.01 5.16 18.42
N ALA A 20 4.35 4.04 18.70
CA ALA A 20 4.24 2.92 17.76
C ALA A 20 3.54 3.35 16.46
N PHE A 21 2.45 4.12 16.57
CA PHE A 21 1.78 4.72 15.42
C PHE A 21 2.73 5.64 14.63
N SER A 22 3.46 6.54 15.29
CA SER A 22 4.41 7.44 14.63
C SER A 22 5.52 6.67 13.91
N LEU A 23 6.06 5.60 14.51
CA LEU A 23 7.04 4.74 13.84
C LEU A 23 6.46 4.07 12.61
N SER A 24 5.26 3.47 12.72
CA SER A 24 4.56 2.87 11.59
C SER A 24 4.20 3.89 10.51
N ALA A 25 3.89 5.13 10.88
CA ALA A 25 3.64 6.22 9.95
C ALA A 25 4.93 6.56 9.16
N GLY A 26 6.07 6.68 9.83
CA GLY A 26 7.37 6.86 9.17
C GLY A 26 7.69 5.72 8.20
N LEU A 27 7.56 4.47 8.65
CA LEU A 27 7.77 3.28 7.80
C LEU A 27 6.77 3.18 6.65
N GLY A 28 5.52 3.59 6.86
CA GLY A 28 4.49 3.60 5.82
C GLY A 28 4.88 4.50 4.66
N VAL A 29 5.40 5.69 4.95
CA VAL A 29 5.84 6.65 3.93
C VAL A 29 7.07 6.15 3.18
N THR A 30 7.99 5.46 3.85
CA THR A 30 9.17 4.88 3.18
C THR A 30 8.82 3.68 2.29
N HIS A 31 7.76 2.94 2.62
CA HIS A 31 7.24 1.86 1.80
C HIS A 31 6.40 2.38 0.61
N HIS A 32 5.45 3.29 0.89
CA HIS A 32 4.58 3.86 -0.13
C HIS A 32 4.14 5.28 0.27
N PRO A 33 4.67 6.35 -0.35
CA PRO A 33 4.45 7.74 0.08
C PRO A 33 2.97 8.16 0.20
N LEU A 34 2.07 7.54 -0.58
CA LEU A 34 0.62 7.74 -0.48
C LEU A 34 0.06 7.60 0.93
N THR A 35 0.68 6.80 1.82
CA THR A 35 0.17 6.63 3.19
C THR A 35 0.05 7.95 3.95
N VAL A 36 0.83 8.97 3.56
CA VAL A 36 0.77 10.31 4.14
C VAL A 36 -0.63 10.95 4.01
N MET A 37 -1.41 10.56 3.00
CA MET A 37 -2.79 11.06 2.82
C MET A 37 -3.69 10.70 4.00
N GLY A 38 -3.41 9.60 4.71
CA GLY A 38 -4.15 9.23 5.91
C GLY A 38 -3.80 10.06 7.15
N PHE A 39 -2.65 10.76 7.13
CA PHE A 39 -2.15 11.45 8.33
C PHE A 39 -3.03 12.61 8.75
N LEU A 40 -3.71 13.27 7.81
CA LEU A 40 -4.70 14.31 8.10
C LEU A 40 -5.82 13.77 8.99
N ALA A 41 -6.31 12.57 8.69
CA ALA A 41 -7.37 11.92 9.47
C ALA A 41 -6.88 11.50 10.86
N TYR A 42 -5.69 10.90 10.94
CA TYR A 42 -5.10 10.52 12.22
C TYR A 42 -4.79 11.73 13.10
N ALA A 43 -4.24 12.80 12.54
CA ALA A 43 -3.94 14.03 13.27
C ALA A 43 -5.23 14.67 13.81
N ALA A 44 -6.26 14.81 12.96
CA ALA A 44 -7.57 15.33 13.37
C ALA A 44 -8.20 14.46 14.47
N PHE A 45 -8.11 13.13 14.35
CA PHE A 45 -8.58 12.20 15.37
C PHE A 45 -7.83 12.34 16.69
N ILE A 46 -6.49 12.35 16.67
CA ILE A 46 -5.65 12.46 17.87
C ILE A 46 -5.93 13.78 18.60
N VAL A 47 -6.00 14.90 17.88
CA VAL A 47 -6.32 16.22 18.46
C VAL A 47 -7.76 16.25 18.98
N GLY A 48 -8.71 15.66 18.26
CA GLY A 48 -10.11 15.57 18.70
C GLY A 48 -10.30 14.72 19.96
N VAL A 49 -9.50 13.66 20.13
CA VAL A 49 -9.53 12.76 21.30
C VAL A 49 -8.76 13.35 22.49
N ARG A 50 -7.58 13.95 22.23
CA ARG A 50 -6.67 14.49 23.26
C ARG A 50 -6.14 15.87 22.84
N PRO A 51 -6.94 16.94 22.95
CA PRO A 51 -6.51 18.29 22.53
C PRO A 51 -5.33 18.83 23.35
N SER A 52 -5.16 18.36 24.58
CA SER A 52 -4.01 18.72 25.44
C SER A 52 -2.67 18.26 24.87
N ILE A 53 -2.64 17.33 23.92
CA ILE A 53 -1.40 16.88 23.28
C ILE A 53 -0.64 18.03 22.60
N LEU A 54 -1.36 19.04 22.10
CA LEU A 54 -0.78 20.22 21.47
C LEU A 54 0.07 21.06 22.44
N ARG A 55 -0.15 20.92 23.76
CA ARG A 55 0.61 21.60 24.82
C ARG A 55 1.69 20.70 25.42
N ASP A 56 1.68 19.40 25.11
CA ASP A 56 2.64 18.42 25.60
C ASP A 56 3.79 18.24 24.60
N TRP A 57 4.68 19.24 24.57
CA TRP A 57 5.81 19.27 23.64
C TRP A 57 6.73 18.04 23.78
N LYS A 58 6.82 17.44 24.98
CA LYS A 58 7.61 16.23 25.22
C LYS A 58 7.02 15.03 24.50
N THR A 59 5.70 14.88 24.53
CA THR A 59 5.00 13.83 23.77
C THR A 59 5.12 14.07 22.27
N ILE A 60 4.94 15.31 21.79
CA ILE A 60 5.12 15.66 20.38
C ILE A 60 6.54 15.34 19.91
N LEU A 61 7.57 15.76 20.66
CA LEU A 61 8.96 15.49 20.32
C LEU A 61 9.22 13.98 20.20
N LYS A 62 8.70 13.18 21.14
CA LYS A 62 8.82 11.71 21.05
C LYS A 62 8.10 11.15 19.83
N MET A 63 6.90 11.61 19.52
CA MET A 63 6.19 11.21 18.29
C MET A 63 7.03 11.53 17.03
N VAL A 64 7.59 12.73 16.95
CA VAL A 64 8.46 13.14 15.85
C VAL A 64 9.70 12.25 15.76
N LEU A 65 10.38 11.97 16.88
CA LEU A 65 11.55 11.09 16.90
C LEU A 65 11.23 9.67 16.43
N PHE A 66 10.09 9.10 16.82
CA PHE A 66 9.66 7.79 16.33
C PHE A 66 9.28 7.80 14.84
N ALA A 67 8.65 8.88 14.36
CA ALA A 67 8.39 9.04 12.93
C ALA A 67 9.70 9.16 12.12
N LEU A 68 10.65 9.96 12.60
CA LEU A 68 11.98 10.09 12.00
C LEU A 68 12.75 8.76 12.02
N LEU A 69 12.60 7.96 13.08
CA LEU A 69 13.16 6.62 13.13
C LEU A 69 12.59 5.73 12.01
N GLY A 70 11.29 5.79 11.74
CA GLY A 70 10.70 5.08 10.59
C GLY A 70 11.19 5.62 9.24
N LEU A 71 11.32 6.94 9.12
CA LEU A 71 11.85 7.60 7.91
C LEU A 71 13.34 7.36 7.69
N SER A 72 14.08 6.92 8.72
CA SER A 72 15.53 6.68 8.62
C SER A 72 15.91 5.67 7.53
N VAL A 73 14.97 4.82 7.10
CA VAL A 73 15.15 3.91 5.94
C VAL A 73 15.53 4.68 4.68
N TRP A 74 15.05 5.91 4.48
CA TRP A 74 15.43 6.75 3.34
C TRP A 74 16.89 7.20 3.35
N LEU A 75 17.61 7.09 4.47
CA LEU A 75 19.06 7.31 4.51
C LEU A 75 19.82 6.29 3.65
N TYR A 76 19.16 5.22 3.19
CA TYR A 76 19.67 4.35 2.15
C TYR A 76 19.93 5.09 0.83
N PHE A 77 19.10 6.07 0.44
CA PHE A 77 19.21 6.74 -0.85
C PHE A 77 20.53 7.52 -1.03
N PRO A 78 20.96 8.38 -0.10
CA PRO A 78 22.24 9.06 -0.22
C PRO A 78 23.45 8.11 -0.26
N ILE A 79 23.33 6.93 0.35
CA ILE A 79 24.39 5.91 0.35
C ILE A 79 24.42 5.16 -1.00
N ARG A 80 23.25 4.80 -1.55
CA ARG A 80 23.14 3.98 -2.75
C ARG A 80 23.31 4.77 -4.05
N SER A 81 22.87 6.01 -4.08
CA SER A 81 22.81 6.88 -5.26
C SER A 81 24.16 7.15 -5.93
N PRO A 82 25.28 7.38 -5.20
CA PRO A 82 26.61 7.57 -5.79
C PRO A 82 27.18 6.32 -6.47
N MET A 83 26.62 5.14 -6.17
CA MET A 83 27.04 3.87 -6.76
C MET A 83 26.33 3.61 -8.10
N GLU A 84 25.83 4.66 -8.75
CA GLU A 84 25.19 4.66 -10.08
C GLU A 84 24.28 3.44 -10.29
N PRO A 85 23.19 3.30 -9.51
CA PRO A 85 22.26 2.20 -9.71
C PRO A 85 21.72 2.21 -11.13
N ALA A 86 21.49 1.03 -11.71
CA ALA A 86 20.91 0.89 -13.04
C ALA A 86 19.55 1.59 -13.17
N PHE A 87 18.82 1.72 -12.06
CA PHE A 87 17.52 2.39 -11.99
C PHE A 87 17.52 3.48 -10.93
N GLY A 88 16.87 4.59 -11.27
CA GLY A 88 16.70 5.75 -10.40
C GLY A 88 17.81 6.80 -10.56
N PRO A 89 17.59 8.01 -10.00
CA PRO A 89 18.53 9.10 -10.12
C PRO A 89 19.81 8.84 -9.31
N SER A 90 20.96 9.22 -9.87
CA SER A 90 22.27 9.21 -9.22
C SER A 90 22.52 10.45 -8.34
N THR A 91 21.55 11.35 -8.22
CA THR A 91 21.67 12.66 -7.53
C THR A 91 21.13 12.70 -6.10
N MET A 92 20.59 11.59 -5.56
CA MET A 92 19.99 11.55 -4.22
C MET A 92 21.02 11.62 -3.07
N ASN A 93 22.32 11.67 -3.38
CA ASN A 93 23.38 11.98 -2.43
C ASN A 93 23.53 13.48 -2.16
N THR A 94 22.86 14.32 -2.94
CA THR A 94 22.75 15.77 -2.68
C THR A 94 21.45 16.07 -1.93
N LEU A 95 21.41 17.15 -1.15
CA LEU A 95 20.18 17.56 -0.47
C LEU A 95 19.04 17.83 -1.47
N ASN A 96 19.33 18.48 -2.60
CA ASN A 96 18.32 18.77 -3.60
C ASN A 96 17.79 17.49 -4.25
N GLY A 97 18.65 16.59 -4.73
CA GLY A 97 18.19 15.34 -5.34
C GLY A 97 17.46 14.43 -4.35
N PHE A 98 17.88 14.40 -3.08
CA PHE A 98 17.17 13.71 -2.02
C PHE A 98 15.76 14.28 -1.81
N LEU A 99 15.63 15.61 -1.72
CA LEU A 99 14.34 16.27 -1.55
C LEU A 99 13.45 16.17 -2.80
N ASP A 100 14.03 16.17 -4.00
CA ASP A 100 13.30 15.99 -5.24
C ASP A 100 12.62 14.62 -5.27
N HIS A 101 13.32 13.58 -4.79
CA HIS A 101 12.77 12.24 -4.65
C HIS A 101 11.74 12.15 -3.51
N VAL A 102 12.10 12.55 -2.29
CA VAL A 102 11.27 12.41 -1.09
C VAL A 102 9.98 13.24 -1.15
N LEU A 103 10.06 14.46 -1.67
CA LEU A 103 8.90 15.34 -1.81
C LEU A 103 8.18 15.12 -3.14
N ALA A 104 8.66 14.19 -3.96
CA ALA A 104 8.14 13.89 -5.29
C ALA A 104 7.95 15.16 -6.15
N ARG A 105 8.94 16.07 -6.15
CA ARG A 105 8.84 17.38 -6.83
C ARG A 105 8.67 17.26 -8.35
N GLY A 106 9.05 16.11 -8.93
CA GLY A 106 8.81 15.81 -10.34
C GLY A 106 7.35 15.47 -10.69
N LEU A 107 6.47 15.28 -9.71
CA LEU A 107 5.05 14.94 -9.94
C LEU A 107 4.13 16.17 -10.05
N THR A 108 4.68 17.39 -10.08
CA THR A 108 3.91 18.64 -10.12
C THR A 108 2.97 18.74 -11.32
N GLU A 109 3.35 18.16 -12.47
CA GLU A 109 2.49 18.10 -13.66
C GLU A 109 1.39 17.03 -13.58
N SER A 110 1.46 16.13 -12.60
CA SER A 110 0.56 14.99 -12.46
C SER A 110 -0.46 15.16 -11.33
N LEU A 111 -0.32 16.20 -10.49
CA LEU A 111 -1.18 16.39 -9.32
C LEU A 111 -1.32 17.88 -8.90
N PRO A 112 -2.56 18.44 -8.86
CA PRO A 112 -3.79 17.89 -9.43
C PRO A 112 -3.78 18.01 -10.95
N TYR A 113 -4.05 16.91 -11.66
CA TYR A 113 -4.15 16.90 -13.12
C TYR A 113 -5.58 17.18 -13.61
N PHE A 114 -6.57 16.58 -12.95
CA PHE A 114 -7.97 16.68 -13.36
C PHE A 114 -8.68 17.88 -12.71
N THR A 115 -9.45 18.60 -13.50
CA THR A 115 -10.27 19.73 -13.07
C THR A 115 -11.51 19.28 -12.29
N LEU A 116 -12.22 20.23 -11.66
CA LEU A 116 -13.49 19.95 -10.99
C LEU A 116 -14.59 19.47 -11.97
N ALA A 117 -14.56 19.93 -13.23
CA ALA A 117 -15.54 19.54 -14.24
C ALA A 117 -15.42 18.06 -14.65
N GLU A 118 -14.22 17.48 -14.53
CA GLU A 118 -13.95 16.09 -14.89
C GLU A 118 -14.27 15.09 -13.76
N GLN A 119 -14.48 15.59 -12.53
CA GLN A 119 -14.70 14.74 -11.35
C GLN A 119 -15.90 13.79 -11.46
N PRO A 120 -17.02 14.12 -12.12
CA PRO A 120 -18.10 13.15 -12.34
C PRO A 120 -17.64 11.93 -13.15
N GLY A 121 -16.83 12.14 -14.19
CA GLY A 121 -16.24 11.05 -14.97
C GLY A 121 -15.27 10.23 -14.13
N ARG A 122 -14.43 10.88 -13.32
CA ARG A 122 -13.50 10.21 -12.39
C ARG A 122 -14.23 9.38 -11.33
N ALA A 123 -15.36 9.88 -10.82
CA ALA A 123 -16.21 9.15 -9.89
C ALA A 123 -16.84 7.90 -10.51
N LEU A 124 -17.23 7.97 -11.79
CA LEU A 124 -17.72 6.80 -12.54
C LEU A 124 -16.63 5.75 -12.75
N VAL A 125 -15.40 6.18 -13.06
CA VAL A 125 -14.24 5.26 -13.15
C VAL A 125 -14.02 4.59 -11.80
N PHE A 126 -13.95 5.36 -10.71
CA PHE A 126 -13.81 4.79 -9.37
C PHE A 126 -14.94 3.80 -9.02
N TRP A 127 -16.19 4.14 -9.34
CA TRP A 127 -17.33 3.24 -9.14
C TRP A 127 -17.18 1.93 -9.93
N THR A 128 -16.70 2.02 -11.17
CA THR A 128 -16.48 0.83 -12.02
C THR A 128 -15.42 -0.08 -11.41
N LEU A 129 -14.29 0.49 -10.95
CA LEU A 129 -13.25 -0.25 -10.25
C LEU A 129 -13.73 -0.83 -8.92
N LEU A 130 -14.52 -0.07 -8.16
CA LEU A 130 -15.12 -0.53 -6.92
C LEU A 130 -16.06 -1.72 -7.15
N ARG A 131 -16.81 -1.72 -8.25
CA ARG A 131 -17.72 -2.81 -8.65
C ARG A 131 -16.99 -4.02 -9.20
N LEU A 132 -15.80 -3.83 -9.77
CA LEU A 132 -14.90 -4.93 -10.11
C LEU A 132 -14.39 -5.62 -8.83
N GLN A 133 -14.02 -4.82 -7.83
CA GLN A 133 -13.51 -5.33 -6.55
C GLN A 133 -14.62 -5.89 -5.65
N TYR A 134 -15.81 -5.30 -5.60
CA TYR A 134 -16.87 -5.63 -4.65
C TYR A 134 -18.25 -5.78 -5.28
N SER A 135 -19.00 -6.77 -4.80
CA SER A 135 -20.43 -6.93 -5.11
C SER A 135 -21.27 -5.82 -4.44
N LEU A 136 -22.45 -5.51 -5.01
CA LEU A 136 -23.35 -4.50 -4.44
C LEU A 136 -23.71 -4.76 -2.97
N PRO A 137 -23.96 -6.02 -2.52
CA PRO A 137 -24.21 -6.29 -1.11
C PRO A 137 -23.04 -5.89 -0.20
N VAL A 138 -21.79 -6.13 -0.61
CA VAL A 138 -20.61 -5.75 0.18
C VAL A 138 -20.48 -4.22 0.25
N ILE A 139 -20.72 -3.52 -0.86
CA ILE A 139 -20.73 -2.06 -0.89
C ILE A 139 -21.85 -1.51 0.02
N ALA A 140 -23.04 -2.10 -0.03
CA ALA A 140 -24.15 -1.70 0.83
C ALA A 140 -23.84 -1.90 2.32
N LEU A 141 -23.17 -3.01 2.67
CA LEU A 141 -22.69 -3.25 4.04
C LEU A 141 -21.70 -2.18 4.50
N ALA A 142 -20.83 -1.68 3.62
CA ALA A 142 -19.89 -0.61 3.96
C ALA A 142 -20.58 0.73 4.33
N LEU A 143 -21.84 0.92 3.93
CA LEU A 143 -22.63 2.10 4.28
C LEU A 143 -23.37 1.98 5.63
N VAL A 144 -23.53 0.76 6.16
CA VAL A 144 -24.25 0.51 7.43
C VAL A 144 -23.62 1.24 8.61
N PRO A 145 -22.28 1.24 8.81
CA PRO A 145 -21.66 1.96 9.92
C PRO A 145 -21.92 3.46 9.86
N LEU A 146 -21.94 4.06 8.66
CA LEU A 146 -22.25 5.48 8.46
C LEU A 146 -23.68 5.81 8.91
N GLY A 147 -24.67 5.04 8.45
CA GLY A 147 -26.07 5.23 8.83
C GLY A 147 -26.30 5.05 10.34
N TRP A 148 -25.65 4.06 10.94
CA TRP A 148 -25.69 3.85 12.39
C TRP A 148 -25.07 5.01 13.16
N GLY A 149 -23.90 5.47 12.71
CA GLY A 149 -23.21 6.62 13.27
C GLY A 149 -24.08 7.88 13.24
N ILE A 150 -24.63 8.21 12.08
CA ILE A 150 -25.51 9.38 11.89
C ILE A 150 -26.72 9.29 12.83
N LYS A 151 -27.42 8.15 12.88
CA LYS A 151 -28.55 7.95 13.80
C LYS A 151 -28.11 8.21 15.25
N GLN A 152 -26.97 7.68 15.65
CA GLN A 152 -26.45 7.87 16.99
C GLN A 152 -26.06 9.32 17.28
N ALA A 153 -25.48 10.03 16.30
CA ALA A 153 -25.17 11.45 16.39
C ALA A 153 -26.42 12.29 16.67
N PHE A 154 -27.56 11.94 16.06
CA PHE A 154 -28.83 12.63 16.28
C PHE A 154 -29.51 12.24 17.60
N THR A 155 -29.43 10.98 18.01
CA THR A 155 -30.11 10.51 19.23
C THR A 155 -29.38 10.87 20.52
N THR A 156 -28.04 10.88 20.47
CA THR A 156 -27.22 11.29 21.60
C THR A 156 -26.88 12.75 21.35
N ARG A 157 -27.29 13.68 22.23
CA ARG A 157 -26.74 15.04 22.28
C ARG A 157 -25.26 14.93 22.62
N ALA A 158 -24.45 14.53 21.65
CA ALA A 158 -23.09 14.10 21.85
C ALA A 158 -22.32 15.30 22.35
N ASN A 159 -22.01 15.29 23.64
CA ASN A 159 -21.17 16.31 24.23
C ASN A 159 -19.79 16.13 23.60
N TRP A 160 -19.36 17.10 22.79
CA TRP A 160 -18.11 17.02 22.00
C TRP A 160 -16.89 16.67 22.84
N ARG A 161 -16.93 16.98 24.15
CA ARG A 161 -15.92 16.60 25.14
C ARG A 161 -15.71 15.09 25.31
N GLN A 162 -16.67 14.26 24.87
CA GLN A 162 -16.59 12.80 24.87
C GLN A 162 -16.38 12.22 23.47
N TRP A 163 -15.94 13.03 22.49
CA TRP A 163 -15.75 12.59 21.10
C TRP A 163 -14.95 11.29 20.99
N GLY A 164 -13.86 11.14 21.75
CA GLY A 164 -13.04 9.92 21.70
C GLY A 164 -13.72 8.63 22.20
N GLN A 165 -14.86 8.74 22.90
CA GLN A 165 -15.72 7.60 23.28
C GLN A 165 -16.95 7.48 22.37
N SER A 166 -17.11 8.40 21.43
CA SER A 166 -18.19 8.35 20.46
C SER A 166 -17.93 7.25 19.44
N PRO A 167 -18.93 6.42 19.12
CA PRO A 167 -18.84 5.47 18.01
C PRO A 167 -18.68 6.16 16.64
N LEU A 168 -18.87 7.49 16.59
CA LEU A 168 -18.55 8.31 15.42
C LEU A 168 -17.06 8.51 15.21
N ALA A 169 -16.24 8.46 16.26
CA ALA A 169 -14.82 8.75 16.16
C ALA A 169 -14.08 7.83 15.16
N PRO A 170 -14.27 6.49 15.18
CA PRO A 170 -13.69 5.63 14.15
C PRO A 170 -14.29 5.89 12.76
N LEU A 171 -15.60 6.18 12.65
CA LEU A 171 -16.23 6.49 11.36
C LEU A 171 -15.67 7.77 10.74
N PHE A 172 -15.44 8.79 11.55
CA PHE A 172 -14.79 10.02 11.14
C PHE A 172 -13.35 9.75 10.69
N LEU A 173 -12.60 8.95 11.45
CA LEU A 173 -11.24 8.57 11.08
C LEU A 173 -11.22 7.86 9.72
N TYR A 174 -12.00 6.79 9.54
CA TYR A 174 -12.03 6.04 8.29
C TYR A 174 -12.61 6.85 7.13
N GLY A 175 -13.66 7.63 7.37
CA GLY A 175 -14.28 8.50 6.37
C GLY A 175 -13.33 9.59 5.89
N LEU A 176 -12.64 10.27 6.82
CA LEU A 176 -11.66 11.29 6.46
C LEU A 176 -10.44 10.68 5.77
N THR A 177 -9.94 9.53 6.22
CA THR A 177 -8.87 8.80 5.51
C THR A 177 -9.33 8.45 4.09
N PHE A 178 -10.54 7.91 3.92
CA PHE A 178 -11.09 7.57 2.61
C PHE A 178 -11.17 8.81 1.72
N LEU A 179 -11.72 9.92 2.21
CA LEU A 179 -11.85 11.15 1.43
C LEU A 179 -10.50 11.74 1.05
N SER A 180 -9.50 11.73 1.95
CA SER A 180 -8.15 12.22 1.65
C SER A 180 -7.46 11.37 0.58
N PHE A 181 -7.52 10.03 0.70
CA PHE A 181 -6.98 9.14 -0.33
C PHE A 181 -7.75 9.28 -1.66
N TYR A 182 -9.07 9.36 -1.60
CA TYR A 182 -9.92 9.45 -2.79
C TYR A 182 -9.63 10.74 -3.55
N ALA A 183 -9.57 11.88 -2.85
CA ALA A 183 -9.23 13.16 -3.44
C ALA A 183 -7.85 13.13 -4.13
N PHE A 184 -6.86 12.46 -3.53
CA PHE A 184 -5.55 12.27 -4.16
C PHE A 184 -5.63 11.41 -5.42
N VAL A 185 -6.23 10.22 -5.32
CA VAL A 185 -6.30 9.23 -6.41
C VAL A 185 -7.08 9.78 -7.60
N ILE A 186 -8.24 10.39 -7.40
CA ILE A 186 -9.05 10.90 -8.53
C ILE A 186 -8.37 12.06 -9.25
N SER A 187 -7.49 12.80 -8.56
CA SER A 187 -6.78 13.96 -9.10
C SER A 187 -5.44 13.62 -9.74
N LEU A 188 -4.92 12.41 -9.50
CA LEU A 188 -3.61 11.98 -9.99
C LEU A 188 -3.69 11.46 -11.44
N ARG A 189 -2.79 11.95 -12.30
CA ARG A 189 -2.48 11.32 -13.59
C ARG A 189 -1.40 10.26 -13.38
N ALA A 190 -1.81 9.02 -13.19
CA ALA A 190 -0.94 7.86 -13.18
C ALA A 190 -1.55 6.75 -14.06
N GLN A 191 -0.69 6.05 -14.79
CA GLN A 191 -1.07 4.91 -15.63
C GLN A 191 -1.62 3.76 -14.76
N ASP A 192 -0.97 3.48 -13.63
CA ASP A 192 -1.34 2.43 -12.69
C ASP A 192 -2.31 2.90 -11.59
N ILE A 193 -3.30 3.71 -11.95
CA ILE A 193 -4.19 4.33 -10.95
C ILE A 193 -4.91 3.31 -10.07
N MET A 194 -5.12 2.10 -10.59
CA MET A 194 -5.72 0.99 -9.85
C MET A 194 -4.88 0.58 -8.62
N ALA A 195 -3.55 0.61 -8.71
CA ALA A 195 -2.68 0.27 -7.59
C ALA A 195 -2.84 1.28 -6.44
N TYR A 196 -2.98 2.56 -6.77
CA TYR A 196 -3.23 3.63 -5.79
C TYR A 196 -4.64 3.55 -5.17
N ALA A 197 -5.60 2.93 -5.86
CA ALA A 197 -6.96 2.72 -5.34
C ALA A 197 -7.07 1.56 -4.33
N ASN A 198 -6.06 0.68 -4.23
CA ASN A 198 -6.08 -0.48 -3.32
C ASN A 198 -6.30 -0.07 -1.85
N GLY A 199 -5.70 1.04 -1.40
CA GLY A 199 -5.93 1.57 -0.05
C GLY A 199 -7.39 1.94 0.20
N LEU A 200 -8.09 2.49 -0.81
CA LEU A 200 -9.51 2.81 -0.73
C LEU A 200 -10.37 1.55 -0.68
N PHE A 201 -10.02 0.55 -1.48
CA PHE A 201 -10.75 -0.72 -1.49
C PHE A 201 -10.62 -1.42 -0.14
N LEU A 202 -9.41 -1.47 0.44
CA LEU A 202 -9.20 -2.01 1.79
C LEU A 202 -10.13 -1.34 2.82
N LEU A 203 -10.24 0.00 2.79
CA LEU A 203 -11.13 0.74 3.68
C LEU A 203 -12.60 0.36 3.48
N VAL A 204 -13.06 0.21 2.24
CA VAL A 204 -14.44 -0.24 1.94
C VAL A 204 -14.66 -1.66 2.48
N GLY A 205 -13.73 -2.58 2.26
CA GLY A 205 -13.80 -3.95 2.79
C GLY A 205 -13.87 -3.97 4.33
N MET A 206 -13.04 -3.17 5.00
CA MET A 206 -13.08 -3.00 6.46
C MET A 206 -14.43 -2.43 6.93
N MET A 207 -14.96 -1.41 6.26
CA MET A 207 -16.27 -0.83 6.59
C MET A 207 -17.39 -1.85 6.37
N ALA A 208 -17.31 -2.69 5.34
CA ALA A 208 -18.28 -3.77 5.12
C ALA A 208 -18.26 -4.79 6.27
N GLY A 209 -17.08 -5.17 6.76
CA GLY A 209 -16.93 -6.04 7.94
C GLY A 209 -17.52 -5.42 9.21
N ILE A 210 -17.30 -4.13 9.44
CA ILE A 210 -17.93 -3.39 10.57
C ILE A 210 -19.44 -3.29 10.39
N GLY A 211 -19.92 -3.10 9.16
CA GLY A 211 -21.35 -3.08 8.84
C GLY A 211 -22.03 -4.40 9.16
N LEU A 212 -21.41 -5.52 8.76
CA LEU A 212 -21.84 -6.85 9.13
C LEU A 212 -21.87 -7.02 10.67
N PHE A 213 -20.82 -6.60 11.37
CA PHE A 213 -20.77 -6.64 12.83
C PHE A 213 -21.94 -5.88 13.48
N PHE A 214 -22.29 -4.70 12.97
CA PHE A 214 -23.43 -3.93 13.48
C PHE A 214 -24.78 -4.61 13.21
N ILE A 215 -24.96 -5.25 12.06
CA ILE A 215 -26.14 -6.07 11.79
C ILE A 215 -26.24 -7.21 12.81
N LEU A 216 -25.14 -7.92 13.07
CA LEU A 216 -25.11 -9.01 14.04
C LEU A 216 -25.46 -8.51 15.45
N ILE A 217 -24.90 -7.37 15.90
CA ILE A 217 -25.28 -6.76 17.19
C ILE A 217 -26.78 -6.41 17.23
N ALA A 218 -27.31 -5.81 16.16
CA ALA A 218 -28.72 -5.44 16.11
C ALA A 218 -29.64 -6.66 16.20
N MET A 219 -29.28 -7.75 15.51
CA MET A 219 -30.01 -9.03 15.58
C MET A 219 -29.95 -9.66 16.97
N GLN A 220 -28.79 -9.62 17.62
CA GLN A 220 -28.62 -10.10 19.00
C GLN A 220 -29.51 -9.32 19.96
N ARG A 221 -29.50 -7.98 19.85
CA ARG A 221 -30.32 -7.09 20.69
C ARG A 221 -31.82 -7.32 20.50
N ASN A 222 -32.25 -7.61 19.28
CA ASN A 222 -33.64 -7.93 18.96
C ASN A 222 -34.03 -9.37 19.28
N ARG A 223 -33.19 -10.13 20.01
CA ARG A 223 -33.39 -11.54 20.39
C ARG A 223 -33.65 -12.48 19.21
N ILE A 224 -33.25 -12.11 17.99
CA ILE A 224 -33.38 -12.96 16.80
C ILE A 224 -32.52 -14.23 16.99
N PHE A 225 -31.32 -14.07 17.57
CA PHE A 225 -30.42 -15.20 17.89
C PHE A 225 -30.91 -16.11 19.00
N SER A 226 -31.72 -15.61 19.94
CA SER A 226 -32.33 -16.44 20.99
C SER A 226 -33.36 -17.41 20.42
N LYS A 227 -33.91 -17.14 19.22
CA LYS A 227 -34.90 -18.00 18.57
C LYS A 227 -34.28 -18.95 17.55
N ASN A 228 -33.15 -18.58 16.94
CA ASN A 228 -32.45 -19.46 15.99
C ASN A 228 -30.93 -19.15 15.92
N PRO A 229 -30.07 -19.98 16.54
CA PRO A 229 -28.62 -19.79 16.53
C PRO A 229 -27.97 -20.05 15.16
N VAL A 230 -28.70 -20.64 14.20
CA VAL A 230 -28.20 -20.90 12.83
C VAL A 230 -28.17 -19.63 11.98
N SER A 231 -29.02 -18.65 12.29
CA SER A 231 -29.14 -17.41 11.49
C SER A 231 -27.85 -16.56 11.36
N PRO A 232 -27.06 -16.28 12.43
CA PRO A 232 -25.81 -15.52 12.28
C PRO A 232 -24.76 -16.28 11.47
N VAL A 233 -24.68 -17.60 11.64
CA VAL A 233 -23.73 -18.44 10.88
C VAL A 233 -24.06 -18.35 9.38
N LEU A 234 -25.34 -18.46 9.00
CA LEU A 234 -25.75 -18.33 7.61
C LEU A 234 -25.44 -16.95 7.03
N ILE A 235 -25.58 -15.87 7.81
CA ILE A 235 -25.25 -14.51 7.36
C ILE A 235 -23.74 -14.36 7.15
N ILE A 236 -22.93 -14.87 8.07
CA ILE A 236 -21.47 -14.86 7.93
C ILE A 236 -21.05 -15.68 6.71
N LEU A 237 -21.61 -16.88 6.53
CA LEU A 237 -21.35 -17.72 5.36
C LEU A 237 -21.78 -17.01 4.08
N ALA A 238 -22.96 -16.39 4.03
CA ALA A 238 -23.42 -15.62 2.88
C ALA A 238 -22.51 -14.43 2.57
N PHE A 239 -21.97 -13.76 3.59
CA PHE A 239 -20.96 -12.71 3.41
C PHE A 239 -19.67 -13.26 2.79
N LEU A 240 -19.18 -14.41 3.26
CA LEU A 240 -17.96 -15.03 2.77
C LEU A 240 -18.10 -15.63 1.36
N VAL A 241 -19.31 -16.05 0.96
CA VAL A 241 -19.59 -16.53 -0.40
C VAL A 241 -19.21 -15.48 -1.44
N GLY A 242 -19.42 -14.18 -1.17
CA GLY A 242 -19.08 -13.11 -2.10
C GLY A 242 -17.60 -13.07 -2.49
N PRO A 243 -16.67 -12.85 -1.54
CA PRO A 243 -15.23 -12.88 -1.79
C PRO A 243 -14.74 -14.21 -2.36
N ILE A 244 -15.22 -15.35 -1.85
CA ILE A 244 -14.84 -16.68 -2.36
C ILE A 244 -15.27 -16.81 -3.83
N TRP A 245 -16.49 -16.43 -4.16
CA TRP A 245 -17.00 -16.47 -5.53
C TRP A 245 -16.21 -15.56 -6.47
N GLN A 246 -15.86 -14.35 -6.03
CA GLN A 246 -14.99 -13.46 -6.82
C GLN A 246 -13.61 -14.07 -7.06
N VAL A 247 -13.00 -14.71 -6.05
CA VAL A 247 -11.73 -15.42 -6.22
C VAL A 247 -11.89 -16.54 -7.23
N VAL A 248 -12.92 -17.37 -7.13
CA VAL A 248 -13.16 -18.48 -8.08
C VAL A 248 -13.39 -17.97 -9.51
N GLN A 249 -14.17 -16.90 -9.69
CA GLN A 249 -14.46 -16.29 -10.99
C GLN A 249 -13.22 -15.66 -11.63
N ASN A 250 -12.40 -14.97 -10.83
CA ASN A 250 -11.27 -14.20 -11.33
C ASN A 250 -9.98 -15.00 -11.36
N ALA A 251 -9.84 -16.08 -10.58
CA ALA A 251 -8.63 -16.89 -10.49
C ALA A 251 -8.06 -17.32 -11.84
N PRO A 252 -8.86 -17.82 -12.81
CA PRO A 252 -8.33 -18.17 -14.13
C PRO A 252 -7.77 -16.97 -14.89
N ARG A 253 -8.33 -15.77 -14.70
CA ARG A 253 -7.91 -14.54 -15.39
C ARG A 253 -6.71 -13.85 -14.75
N ILE A 254 -6.53 -14.02 -13.44
CA ILE A 254 -5.43 -13.39 -12.68
C ILE A 254 -4.29 -14.38 -12.39
N SER A 255 -4.42 -15.64 -12.81
CA SER A 255 -3.37 -16.63 -12.63
C SER A 255 -2.17 -16.29 -13.49
N LEU A 256 -1.01 -16.16 -12.87
CA LEU A 256 0.26 -15.98 -13.58
C LEU A 256 0.93 -17.31 -13.95
N ARG A 257 0.24 -18.46 -13.79
CA ARG A 257 0.83 -19.79 -13.96
C ARG A 257 1.32 -20.04 -15.40
N GLU A 258 0.58 -19.51 -16.36
CA GLU A 258 0.84 -19.66 -17.80
C GLU A 258 1.20 -18.30 -18.41
N TYR A 259 1.56 -17.31 -17.58
CA TYR A 259 1.89 -15.97 -18.06
C TYR A 259 3.33 -15.94 -18.58
N ASP A 260 3.48 -15.90 -19.90
CA ASP A 260 4.75 -15.91 -20.62
C ASP A 260 4.97 -14.69 -21.52
N GLU A 261 4.07 -13.69 -21.48
CA GLU A 261 4.12 -12.49 -22.34
C GLU A 261 5.49 -11.79 -22.28
N GLY A 262 6.12 -11.74 -21.10
CA GLY A 262 7.46 -11.17 -20.95
C GLY A 262 8.53 -11.93 -21.74
N GLN A 263 8.47 -13.26 -21.75
CA GLN A 263 9.40 -14.10 -22.52
C GLN A 263 9.08 -14.02 -24.02
N ALA A 264 7.80 -14.10 -24.39
CA ALA A 264 7.37 -13.97 -25.77
C ALA A 264 7.84 -12.63 -26.37
N TYR A 265 7.72 -11.54 -25.61
CA TYR A 265 8.19 -10.22 -26.03
C TYR A 265 9.72 -10.16 -26.22
N ILE A 266 10.49 -10.78 -25.30
CA ILE A 266 11.94 -10.93 -25.47
C ILE A 266 12.23 -11.66 -26.79
N ASP A 267 11.64 -12.84 -26.98
CA ASP A 267 11.89 -13.69 -28.14
C ASP A 267 11.56 -12.95 -29.45
N ASP A 268 10.44 -12.22 -29.49
CA ASP A 268 10.03 -11.41 -30.63
C ASP A 268 11.02 -10.28 -30.95
N VAL A 269 11.47 -9.53 -29.94
CA VAL A 269 12.45 -8.44 -30.12
C VAL A 269 13.79 -8.99 -30.63
N PHE A 270 14.32 -10.04 -30.00
CA PHE A 270 15.61 -10.61 -30.39
C PHE A 270 15.54 -11.29 -31.76
N SER A 271 14.44 -11.97 -32.08
CA SER A 271 14.17 -12.52 -33.40
C SER A 271 14.08 -11.42 -34.46
N TYR A 272 13.38 -10.32 -34.14
CA TYR A 272 13.25 -9.20 -35.05
C TYR A 272 14.60 -8.57 -35.39
N PHE A 273 15.55 -8.47 -34.45
CA PHE A 273 16.86 -7.87 -34.70
C PHE A 273 17.96 -8.87 -35.12
N ALA A 274 17.64 -10.16 -35.24
CA ALA A 274 18.60 -11.19 -35.62
C ALA A 274 19.33 -10.84 -36.93
N GLY A 275 20.66 -10.66 -36.85
CA GLY A 275 21.52 -10.37 -37.99
C GLY A 275 21.40 -8.97 -38.61
N LYS A 276 20.58 -8.08 -38.03
CA LYS A 276 20.38 -6.70 -38.52
C LYS A 276 20.26 -5.65 -37.39
N GLY A 277 20.66 -6.01 -36.17
CA GLY A 277 20.55 -5.16 -34.98
C GLY A 277 21.74 -4.24 -34.72
N GLU A 278 22.81 -4.33 -35.52
CA GLU A 278 23.97 -3.44 -35.38
C GLU A 278 23.52 -1.99 -35.64
N ASP A 279 23.83 -1.09 -34.71
CA ASP A 279 23.42 0.31 -34.66
C ASP A 279 21.89 0.59 -34.63
N ALA A 280 21.07 -0.43 -34.38
CA ALA A 280 19.63 -0.25 -34.24
C ALA A 280 19.25 0.33 -32.87
N VAL A 281 18.31 1.29 -32.87
CA VAL A 281 17.70 1.83 -31.65
C VAL A 281 16.29 1.24 -31.51
N LEU A 282 16.07 0.47 -30.45
CA LEU A 282 14.75 -0.01 -30.08
C LEU A 282 13.98 1.09 -29.35
N LEU A 283 12.93 1.60 -29.99
CA LEU A 283 11.89 2.37 -29.32
C LEU A 283 10.88 1.38 -28.75
N ASN A 284 10.79 1.33 -27.42
CA ASN A 284 9.89 0.44 -26.70
C ASN A 284 9.09 1.21 -25.65
N ASP A 285 7.86 0.77 -25.41
CA ASP A 285 7.05 1.29 -24.31
C ASP A 285 7.60 0.81 -22.95
N TRP A 286 7.12 1.46 -21.89
CA TRP A 286 7.59 1.21 -20.54
C TRP A 286 7.17 -0.18 -20.02
N GLU A 287 5.98 -0.67 -20.39
CA GLU A 287 5.40 -1.90 -19.84
C GLU A 287 6.22 -3.13 -20.26
N HIS A 288 6.75 -3.12 -21.48
CA HIS A 288 7.57 -4.21 -22.01
C HIS A 288 9.08 -4.03 -21.80
N MET A 289 9.51 -2.98 -21.10
CA MET A 289 10.94 -2.72 -20.89
C MET A 289 11.55 -3.63 -19.82
N THR A 290 10.76 -4.01 -18.81
CA THR A 290 11.23 -4.79 -17.66
C THR A 290 11.77 -6.17 -18.05
N PRO A 291 11.12 -6.96 -18.93
CA PRO A 291 11.67 -8.20 -19.44
C PRO A 291 13.03 -8.02 -20.15
N LEU A 292 13.18 -6.99 -20.99
CA LEU A 292 14.45 -6.71 -21.67
C LEU A 292 15.56 -6.33 -20.68
N TRP A 293 15.24 -5.55 -19.65
CA TRP A 293 16.18 -5.27 -18.56
C TRP A 293 16.58 -6.51 -17.79
N TYR A 294 15.66 -7.46 -17.59
CA TYR A 294 15.98 -8.73 -16.95
C TYR A 294 17.04 -9.48 -17.76
N VAL A 295 16.88 -9.61 -19.07
CA VAL A 295 17.88 -10.25 -19.95
C VAL A 295 19.23 -9.54 -19.81
N ARG A 296 19.25 -8.21 -19.96
CA ARG A 296 20.47 -7.39 -19.91
C ARG A 296 21.20 -7.46 -18.57
N TYR A 297 20.48 -7.31 -17.46
CA TYR A 297 21.10 -7.16 -16.14
C TYR A 297 21.24 -8.48 -15.38
N VAL A 298 20.43 -9.48 -15.69
CA VAL A 298 20.43 -10.78 -15.00
C VAL A 298 21.02 -11.86 -15.89
N GLU A 299 20.50 -12.09 -17.09
CA GLU A 299 20.95 -13.21 -17.90
C GLU A 299 22.36 -13.00 -18.47
N GLU A 300 22.61 -11.84 -19.10
CA GLU A 300 23.92 -11.51 -19.66
C GLU A 300 24.99 -11.40 -18.55
N SER A 301 24.63 -10.87 -17.38
CA SER A 301 25.57 -10.78 -16.25
C SER A 301 25.94 -12.17 -15.71
N GLN A 302 25.01 -13.12 -15.72
CA GLN A 302 25.29 -14.52 -15.37
C GLN A 302 26.19 -15.21 -16.40
N VAL A 303 26.01 -14.92 -17.69
CA VAL A 303 26.90 -15.41 -18.76
C VAL A 303 28.31 -14.87 -18.57
N LEU A 304 28.45 -13.57 -18.32
CA LEU A 304 29.75 -12.93 -18.05
C LEU A 304 30.42 -13.51 -16.79
N LEU A 305 29.66 -13.70 -15.71
CA LEU A 305 30.13 -14.34 -14.47
C LEU A 305 30.60 -15.78 -14.69
N LYS A 306 29.88 -16.57 -15.49
CA LYS A 306 30.30 -17.93 -15.87
C LYS A 306 31.57 -17.91 -16.72
N ALA A 307 31.69 -16.98 -17.67
CA ALA A 307 32.88 -16.83 -18.49
C ALA A 307 34.11 -16.41 -17.67
N LEU A 308 33.94 -15.48 -16.72
CA LEU A 308 34.99 -15.05 -15.80
C LEU A 308 35.45 -16.19 -14.88
N LYS A 309 34.51 -16.95 -14.29
CA LYS A 309 34.85 -18.13 -13.47
C LYS A 309 35.56 -19.22 -14.27
N ALA A 310 35.13 -19.48 -15.50
CA ALA A 310 35.81 -20.43 -16.40
C ALA A 310 37.23 -19.97 -16.76
N THR A 311 37.43 -18.67 -16.96
CA THR A 311 38.74 -18.07 -17.24
C THR A 311 39.66 -18.16 -16.00
N GLN A 312 39.13 -17.85 -14.82
CA GLN A 312 39.86 -17.96 -13.56
C GLN A 312 40.29 -19.42 -13.29
N ALA A 313 39.40 -20.40 -13.52
CA ALA A 313 39.73 -21.81 -13.38
C ALA A 313 40.86 -22.26 -14.33
N LYS A 314 40.86 -21.78 -15.59
CA LYS A 314 41.93 -22.03 -16.55
C LYS A 314 43.28 -21.46 -16.07
N ILE A 315 43.28 -20.24 -15.52
CA ILE A 315 44.48 -19.61 -14.96
C ILE A 315 45.00 -20.41 -13.76
N THR A 316 44.13 -20.85 -12.85
CA THR A 316 44.52 -21.67 -11.69
C THR A 316 45.15 -22.99 -12.11
N VAL A 317 44.55 -23.71 -13.07
CA VAL A 317 45.11 -24.97 -13.59
C VAL A 317 46.47 -24.73 -14.26
N PHE A 318 46.60 -23.67 -15.07
CA PHE A 318 47.86 -23.32 -15.72
C PHE A 318 48.98 -23.05 -14.71
N LEU A 319 48.69 -22.27 -13.66
CA LEU A 319 49.65 -22.01 -12.57
C LEU A 319 50.03 -23.29 -11.82
N LEU A 320 49.08 -24.20 -11.59
CA LEU A 320 49.32 -25.46 -10.90
C LEU A 320 50.24 -26.38 -11.72
N VAL A 321 50.03 -26.45 -13.04
CA VAL A 321 50.92 -27.17 -13.97
C VAL A 321 52.34 -26.60 -13.96
N ILE A 322 52.49 -25.27 -13.98
CA ILE A 322 53.82 -24.62 -13.88
C ILE A 322 54.49 -25.01 -12.56
N VAL A 323 53.79 -24.90 -11.43
CA VAL A 323 54.33 -25.27 -10.12
C VAL A 323 54.73 -26.74 -10.07
N THR A 324 53.89 -27.65 -10.59
CA THR A 324 54.23 -29.08 -10.66
C THR A 324 55.44 -29.35 -11.54
N LEU A 325 55.55 -28.71 -12.72
CA LEU A 325 56.73 -28.86 -13.59
C LEU A 325 58.01 -28.35 -12.93
N VAL A 326 57.95 -27.20 -12.24
CA VAL A 326 59.09 -26.65 -11.49
C VAL A 326 59.51 -27.59 -10.36
N LEU A 327 58.57 -28.22 -9.66
CA LEU A 327 58.85 -29.17 -8.57
C LEU A 327 59.36 -30.54 -9.05
N VAL A 328 59.07 -30.94 -10.29
CA VAL A 328 59.51 -32.23 -10.86
C VAL A 328 60.84 -32.10 -11.60
N MET A 329 61.17 -30.90 -12.10
CA MET A 329 62.40 -30.65 -12.86
C MET A 329 63.54 -30.01 -12.05
N GLY A 330 63.32 -29.71 -10.76
CA GLY A 330 64.35 -29.29 -9.81
C GLY A 330 64.70 -30.39 -8.83
#